data_AF-A0A1H5IPU6-F1
#
_entry.id   AF-A0A1H5IPU6-F1
#
_cell.length_a   1.000
_cell.length_b   1.000
_cell.length_c   1.000
_cell.angle_alpha   90.00
_cell.angle_beta   90.00
_cell.angle_gamma   90.00
#
_symmetry.space_group_name_H-M   'P 1'
#
loop_
_entity.id
_entity.type
_entity.pdbx_description
1 polymer ?
#
loop_
_entity_poly.entity_id
_entity_poly.type
_entity_poly.pdbx_seq_one_letter_code
_entity_poly.pdbx_strand_id
1 'polypeptide(L)'
;MLDSQTFPLFLAAALLVALTPGPGIFYVAARTLAGGRSEGLASSFGTGVGGFVHVIAATVGVSAVVMASAEAFTVLKIAGAVYLIWLGIKRMSGAVMFGLGASLLIARRDS
;
A
#
# COMPACT_ATOMS: atom_id res chain seq x y z
N MET A 1 -12.46 -14.95 -17.05
CA MET A 1 -12.55 -14.61 -18.48
C MET A 1 -12.14 -13.15 -18.58
N LEU A 2 -10.98 -12.84 -19.15
CA LEU A 2 -10.52 -11.46 -19.31
C LEU A 2 -11.19 -10.91 -20.58
N ASP A 3 -12.30 -10.20 -20.39
CA ASP A 3 -13.01 -9.54 -21.48
C ASP A 3 -12.21 -8.31 -21.94
N SER A 4 -12.33 -7.94 -23.22
CA SER A 4 -11.57 -6.85 -23.86
C SER A 4 -11.76 -5.50 -23.16
N GLN A 5 -12.85 -5.32 -22.40
CA GLN A 5 -13.09 -4.15 -21.56
C GLN A 5 -12.39 -4.22 -20.19
N THR A 6 -12.31 -5.41 -19.58
CA THR A 6 -11.72 -5.59 -18.24
C THR A 6 -10.19 -5.59 -18.24
N PHE A 7 -9.58 -6.06 -19.34
CA PHE A 7 -8.13 -6.16 -19.44
C PHE A 7 -7.43 -4.78 -19.39
N PRO A 8 -7.86 -3.76 -20.17
CA PRO A 8 -7.28 -2.42 -20.07
C PRO A 8 -7.48 -1.78 -18.70
N LEU A 9 -8.65 -1.98 -18.07
CA LEU A 9 -8.94 -1.45 -16.72
C LEU A 9 -8.05 -2.09 -15.65
N PHE A 10 -7.89 -3.41 -15.69
CA PHE A 10 -6.95 -4.12 -14.83
C PHE A 10 -5.51 -3.63 -15.04
N LEU A 11 -5.08 -3.51 -16.30
CA LEU A 11 -3.74 -3.03 -16.64
C LEU A 11 -3.50 -1.61 -16.12
N ALA A 12 -4.46 -0.70 -16.30
CA ALA A 12 -4.39 0.66 -15.78
C ALA A 12 -4.32 0.68 -14.24
N ALA A 13 -5.18 -0.08 -13.55
CA ALA A 13 -5.16 -0.18 -12.10
C ALA A 13 -3.83 -0.77 -11.59
N ALA A 14 -3.34 -1.84 -12.24
CA ALA A 14 -2.06 -2.46 -11.90
C ALA A 14 -0.89 -1.49 -12.11
N LEU A 15 -0.88 -0.72 -13.20
CA LEU A 15 0.13 0.32 -13.44
C LEU A 15 0.07 1.42 -12.38
N LEU A 16 -1.12 1.90 -12.02
CA LEU A 16 -1.28 2.91 -10.95
C LEU A 16 -0.74 2.41 -9.61
N VAL A 17 -1.02 1.16 -9.26
CA VAL A 17 -0.50 0.53 -8.05
C VAL A 17 1.02 0.32 -8.13
N ALA A 18 1.54 -0.14 -9.26
CA ALA A 18 2.97 -0.37 -9.47
C ALA A 18 3.79 0.92 -9.43
N LEU A 19 3.23 2.03 -9.94
CA LEU A 19 3.88 3.34 -9.93
C LEU A 19 3.88 4.00 -8.55
N THR A 20 2.99 3.60 -7.64
CA THR A 20 2.90 4.17 -6.29
C THR A 20 3.89 3.44 -5.38
N PRO A 21 5.08 4.00 -5.08
CA PRO A 21 6.04 3.30 -4.23
C PRO A 21 5.40 3.15 -2.85
N GLY A 22 5.30 1.91 -2.39
CA GLY A 22 4.70 1.63 -1.09
C GLY A 22 5.55 2.21 0.05
N PRO A 23 4.95 2.39 1.26
CA PRO A 23 5.70 2.85 2.43
C PRO A 23 6.89 1.95 2.78
N GLY A 24 6.83 0.65 2.47
CA GLY A 24 7.96 -0.27 2.64
C GLY A 24 9.15 0.06 1.74
N ILE A 25 8.92 0.45 0.48
CA ILE A 25 9.98 0.86 -0.45
C ILE A 25 10.61 2.18 0.02
N PHE A 26 9.79 3.14 0.44
CA PHE A 26 10.29 4.40 1.01
C PHE A 26 11.09 4.17 2.30
N TYR A 27 10.64 3.26 3.17
CA TYR A 27 11.37 2.90 4.39
C TYR A 27 12.75 2.33 4.05
N VAL A 28 12.81 1.34 3.16
CA VAL A 28 14.08 0.75 2.72
C VAL A 28 14.99 1.80 2.08
N ALA A 29 14.45 2.65 1.21
CA ALA A 29 15.22 3.73 0.58
C ALA A 29 15.76 4.73 1.61
N ALA A 30 14.93 5.17 2.56
CA ALA A 30 15.33 6.08 3.63
C ALA A 30 16.43 5.48 4.52
N ARG A 31 16.30 4.20 4.92
CA ARG A 31 17.34 3.49 5.69
C ARG A 31 18.61 3.28 4.89
N THR A 32 18.50 2.99 3.59
CA THR A 32 19.66 2.85 2.71
C THR A 32 20.41 4.18 2.55
N LEU A 33 19.68 5.29 2.43
CA LEU A 33 20.26 6.64 2.33
C LEU A 33 20.89 7.10 3.65
N ALA A 34 20.28 6.78 4.79
CA ALA A 34 20.77 7.19 6.11
C ALA A 34 21.94 6.35 6.63
N GLY A 35 21.88 5.02 6.43
CA GLY A 35 22.82 4.05 7.02
C GLY A 35 23.60 3.21 6.01
N GLY A 36 23.45 3.48 4.71
CA GLY A 36 24.15 2.76 3.64
C GLY A 36 23.53 1.41 3.26
N ARG A 37 24.27 0.65 2.43
CA ARG A 37 23.77 -0.60 1.82
C ARG A 37 23.43 -1.68 2.82
N SER A 38 24.19 -1.80 3.91
CA SER A 38 23.96 -2.83 4.94
C SER A 38 22.62 -2.63 5.66
N GLU A 39 22.30 -1.39 6.05
CA GLU A 39 21.02 -1.07 6.67
C GLU A 39 19.84 -1.23 5.71
N GLY A 40 20.06 -0.93 4.43
CA GLY A 40 19.09 -1.20 3.36
C GLY A 40 18.76 -2.70 3.24
N LEU A 41 19.78 -3.56 3.24
CA LEU A 41 19.62 -5.02 3.18
C LEU A 41 18.93 -5.57 4.42
N ALA A 42 19.34 -5.13 5.62
CA ALA A 42 18.70 -5.52 6.87
C ALA A 42 17.22 -5.12 6.91
N SER A 43 16.90 -3.89 6.48
CA SER A 43 15.54 -3.37 6.40
C SER A 43 14.69 -4.12 5.38
N SER A 44 15.27 -4.47 4.23
CA SER A 44 14.60 -5.26 3.18
C SER A 44 14.26 -6.65 3.69
N PHE A 45 15.23 -7.32 4.34
CA PHE A 45 15.04 -8.65 4.89
C PHE A 45 13.98 -8.64 6.02
N GLY A 46 14.09 -7.70 6.95
CA GLY A 46 13.12 -7.56 8.04
C GLY A 46 11.69 -7.30 7.52
N THR A 47 11.54 -6.42 6.54
CA THR A 47 10.24 -6.13 5.92
C THR A 47 9.71 -7.34 5.15
N GLY A 48 10.57 -8.07 4.44
CA GLY A 48 10.22 -9.28 3.71
C GLY A 48 9.73 -10.40 4.63
N VAL A 49 10.50 -10.72 5.67
CA VAL A 49 10.14 -11.74 6.67
C VAL A 49 8.88 -11.34 7.43
N GLY A 50 8.79 -10.09 7.89
CA GLY A 50 7.59 -9.59 8.58
C GLY A 50 6.34 -9.65 7.68
N GLY A 51 6.49 -9.26 6.41
CA GLY A 51 5.43 -9.37 5.41
C GLY A 51 4.99 -10.82 5.18
N PHE A 52 5.93 -11.76 5.10
CA PHE A 52 5.64 -13.17 4.92
C PHE A 52 4.85 -13.75 6.11
N VAL A 53 5.31 -13.48 7.33
CA VAL A 53 4.62 -13.89 8.56
C VAL A 53 3.22 -13.28 8.62
N HIS A 54 3.07 -12.00 8.26
CA HIS A 54 1.79 -11.33 8.22
C HIS A 54 0.82 -11.96 7.21
N VAL A 55 1.28 -12.28 5.99
CA VAL A 55 0.45 -12.93 4.95
C VAL A 55 -0.01 -14.31 5.40
N ILE A 56 0.87 -15.10 6.02
CA ILE A 56 0.49 -16.41 6.57
C ILE A 56 -0.58 -16.23 7.65
N ALA A 57 -0.34 -15.35 8.63
CA ALA A 57 -1.28 -15.10 9.71
C ALA A 57 -2.65 -14.61 9.19
N ALA A 58 -2.66 -13.71 8.22
CA ALA A 58 -3.88 -13.21 7.58
C ALA A 58 -4.62 -14.33 6.84
N THR A 59 -3.91 -15.16 6.06
CA THR A 59 -4.53 -16.25 5.29
C THR A 59 -5.12 -17.31 6.21
N VAL A 60 -4.40 -17.70 7.27
CA VAL A 60 -4.89 -18.65 8.28
C VAL A 60 -6.10 -18.06 9.03
N GLY A 61 -6.01 -16.80 9.46
CA GLY A 61 -7.10 -16.13 10.16
C GLY A 61 -8.37 -16.00 9.31
N VAL A 62 -8.24 -15.56 8.05
CA VAL A 62 -9.38 -15.47 7.12
C VAL A 62 -9.97 -16.86 6.85
N SER A 63 -9.13 -17.89 6.66
CA SER A 63 -9.59 -19.27 6.51
C SER A 63 -10.41 -19.75 7.70
N ALA A 64 -9.97 -19.44 8.93
CA ALA A 64 -10.71 -19.76 10.14
C ALA A 64 -12.07 -19.07 10.19
N VAL A 65 -12.17 -17.79 9.80
CA VAL A 65 -13.44 -17.07 9.73
C VAL A 65 -14.39 -17.70 8.70
N VAL A 66 -13.87 -18.07 7.53
CA VAL A 66 -14.66 -18.75 6.48
C VAL A 66 -15.19 -20.09 6.96
N MET A 67 -14.38 -20.87 7.67
CA MET A 67 -14.81 -22.14 8.26
C MET A 67 -15.82 -21.96 9.40
N ALA A 68 -15.74 -20.87 10.15
CA ALA A 68 -16.63 -20.60 11.28
C ALA A 68 -18.02 -20.14 10.84
N SER A 69 -18.14 -19.20 9.90
CA SER A 69 -19.45 -18.73 9.41
C SER A 69 -19.36 -17.90 8.12
N ALA A 70 -20.31 -18.13 7.20
CA ALA A 70 -20.49 -17.34 5.99
C ALA A 70 -20.90 -15.87 6.27
N GLU A 71 -21.62 -15.63 7.36
CA GLU A 71 -22.05 -14.29 7.76
C GLU A 71 -20.86 -13.46 8.26
N ALA A 72 -20.00 -14.07 9.10
CA ALA A 72 -18.78 -13.43 9.60
C ALA A 72 -17.82 -13.04 8.45
N PHE A 73 -17.68 -13.90 7.44
CA PHE A 73 -16.91 -13.57 6.24
C PHE A 73 -17.53 -12.40 5.44
N THR A 74 -18.86 -12.30 5.42
CA THR A 74 -19.56 -11.20 4.75
C THR A 74 -19.33 -9.88 5.46
N VAL A 75 -19.43 -9.85 6.79
CA VAL A 75 -19.08 -8.67 7.60
C VAL A 75 -17.63 -8.27 7.35
N LEU A 76 -16.70 -9.22 7.33
CA LEU A 76 -15.28 -8.95 7.07
C LEU A 76 -15.05 -8.31 5.69
N LYS A 77 -15.71 -8.82 4.64
CA LYS A 77 -15.62 -8.23 3.28
C LYS A 77 -16.11 -6.78 3.26
N ILE A 78 -17.26 -6.51 3.88
CA ILE A 78 -17.84 -5.16 3.91
C ILE A 78 -16.93 -4.22 4.71
N ALA A 79 -16.47 -4.65 5.88
CA ALA A 79 -15.53 -3.89 6.70
C ALA A 79 -14.23 -3.58 5.94
N GLY A 80 -13.67 -4.55 5.22
CA GLY A 80 -12.50 -4.38 4.37
C GLY A 80 -12.72 -3.35 3.25
N ALA A 81 -13.87 -3.42 2.56
CA ALA A 81 -14.22 -2.45 1.52
C ALA A 81 -14.34 -1.02 2.06
N VAL A 82 -15.04 -0.85 3.20
CA VAL A 82 -15.16 0.46 3.88
C VAL A 82 -13.78 0.99 4.29
N TYR A 83 -12.92 0.12 4.83
CA TYR A 83 -11.57 0.50 5.23
C TYR A 83 -10.73 0.97 4.04
N LEU A 84 -10.81 0.29 2.89
CA LEU A 84 -10.09 0.69 1.68
C LEU A 84 -10.61 2.01 1.10
N ILE A 85 -11.92 2.24 1.10
CA ILE A 85 -12.51 3.53 0.69
C ILE A 85 -11.96 4.65 1.58
N TRP A 86 -12.01 4.47 2.90
CA TRP A 86 -11.47 5.43 3.85
C TRP A 86 -9.97 5.69 3.63
N LEU A 87 -9.18 4.63 3.44
CA LEU A 87 -7.75 4.75 3.19
C LEU A 87 -7.48 5.49 1.87
N GLY A 88 -8.24 5.21 0.81
CA GLY A 88 -8.16 5.90 -0.47
C GLY A 88 -8.41 7.41 -0.33
N ILE A 89 -9.51 7.79 0.34
CA ILE A 89 -9.84 9.20 0.62
C ILE A 89 -8.73 9.89 1.43
N LYS A 90 -8.22 9.21 2.46
CA LYS A 90 -7.14 9.75 3.31
C LYS A 90 -5.85 9.97 2.53
N ARG A 91 -5.49 9.08 1.60
CA ARG A 91 -4.29 9.21 0.77
C ARG A 91 -4.40 10.35 -0.25
N MET A 92 -5.56 10.54 -0.86
CA MET A 92 -5.78 11.69 -1.75
C MET A 92 -5.61 13.02 -1.00
N SER A 93 -6.13 13.12 0.22
CA SER A 93 -6.02 14.33 1.05
C SER A 93 -4.57 14.66 1.42
N GLY A 94 -3.77 13.65 1.78
CA GLY A 94 -2.35 13.86 2.10
C GLY A 94 -1.46 14.15 0.88
N ALA A 95 -1.76 13.54 -0.27
CA ALA A 95 -1.03 13.78 -1.53
C ALA A 95 -1.20 15.22 -2.03
N VAL A 96 -2.42 15.77 -1.91
CA VAL A 96 -2.71 17.17 -2.27
C VAL A 96 -1.89 18.15 -1.43
N MET A 97 -1.73 17.88 -0.12
CA MET A 97 -0.93 18.72 0.77
C MET A 97 0.57 18.71 0.44
N PHE A 98 1.12 17.54 0.06
CA PHE A 98 2.52 17.44 -0.38
C PHE A 98 2.77 18.24 -1.68
N GLY A 99 1.84 18.16 -2.65
CA GLY A 99 1.93 18.92 -3.91
C GLY A 99 1.86 20.44 -3.70
N LEU A 100 0.96 20.91 -2.84
CA LEU A 100 0.84 22.34 -2.51
C LEU A 100 2.07 22.86 -1.76
N GLY A 101 2.60 22.09 -0.80
CA GLY A 101 3.80 22.44 -0.05
C GLY A 101 5.06 22.51 -0.93
N ALA A 102 5.20 21.58 -1.88
CA ALA A 102 6.31 21.60 -2.85
C ALA A 102 6.23 22.83 -3.77
N SER A 103 5.05 23.19 -4.26
CA SER A 103 4.84 24.40 -5.09
C SER A 103 5.12 25.69 -4.31
N LEU A 104 4.75 25.76 -3.03
CA LEU A 104 5.02 26.92 -2.18
C LEU A 104 6.50 27.05 -1.78
N LEU A 105 7.21 25.94 -1.63
CA LEU A 105 8.66 25.94 -1.40
C LEU A 105 9.44 26.40 -2.63
N ILE A 106 8.98 26.03 -3.84
CA ILE A 106 9.58 26.52 -5.09
C ILE A 106 9.37 28.02 -5.23
N ALA A 107 8.14 28.51 -4.98
CA ALA A 107 7.78 29.93 -5.07
C ALA A 107 8.33 30.84 -3.93
N ARG A 108 8.99 30.24 -2.93
CA ARG A 108 9.73 30.97 -1.88
C ARG A 108 11.24 30.96 -2.09
N ARG A 109 11.75 30.18 -3.04
CA ARG A 109 13.19 30.04 -3.32
C ARG A 109 13.69 31.10 -4.30
N ASP A 110 12.77 31.75 -5.00
CA ASP A 110 12.94 32.77 -6.03
C ASP A 110 12.57 34.19 -5.54
N SER A 111 12.35 34.38 -4.24
CA SER A 111 12.15 35.67 -3.56
C SER A 111 13.26 35.96 -2.55
#